data_AF-A0A1Z8SQZ6-F1
#
_entry.id   AF-A0A1Z8SQZ6-F1
#
_cell.length_a   1.000
_cell.length_b   1.000
_cell.length_c   1.000
_cell.angle_alpha   90.00
_cell.angle_beta   90.00
_cell.angle_gamma   90.00
#
_symmetry.space_group_name_H-M   'P 1'
#
loop_
_entity.id
_entity.type
_entity.pdbx_description
1 polymer ?
#
loop_
_entity_poly.entity_id
_entity_poly.type
_entity_poly.pdbx_seq_one_letter_code
_entity_poly.pdbx_strand_id
1 'polypeptide(L)' 'MFHPGSFGDSNDKFQPLPKKQEPSVFRAILFMVGMLVFWVLSFMLGLKLGMGWYAWPLGSFFLFFIFIGYNFFKFRRSG' A
#
# COMPACT_ATOMS: atom_id res chain seq x y z
N MET A 1 4.22 -36.86 0.94
CA MET A 1 4.57 -37.94 1.88
C MET A 1 5.24 -37.29 3.09
N PHE A 2 4.64 -37.41 4.27
CA PHE A 2 5.18 -36.92 5.53
C PHE A 2 6.34 -37.82 5.97
N HIS A 3 7.49 -37.24 6.32
CA HIS A 3 8.56 -37.95 7.01
C HIS A 3 8.72 -37.32 8.40
N PRO A 4 8.19 -37.94 9.47
CA PRO A 4 8.42 -37.51 10.83
C PRO A 4 9.74 -38.13 11.31
N GLY A 5 10.60 -37.33 11.95
CA GLY A 5 11.78 -37.82 12.64
C GLY A 5 13.11 -37.46 11.95
N SER A 6 13.53 -36.21 12.10
CA SER A 6 14.95 -35.92 12.28
C SER A 6 15.09 -35.23 13.63
N PHE A 7 15.44 -36.03 14.64
CA PHE A 7 15.84 -35.57 15.96
C PHE A 7 17.22 -34.89 15.81
N GLY A 8 17.27 -33.60 16.13
CA GLY A 8 18.47 -32.85 16.51
C GLY A 8 19.73 -33.06 15.65
N ASP A 9 19.89 -32.26 14.61
CA ASP A 9 21.23 -31.88 14.15
C ASP A 9 21.59 -30.58 14.88
N SER A 10 22.43 -30.67 15.91
CA SER A 10 22.90 -29.54 16.73
C SER A 10 23.93 -28.67 16.01
N ASN A 11 23.92 -28.68 14.68
CA ASN A 11 24.82 -27.89 13.84
C ASN A 11 24.05 -26.81 13.08
N ASP A 12 23.05 -26.23 13.74
CA ASP A 12 22.48 -24.94 13.40
C ASP A 12 23.56 -23.86 13.55
N LYS A 13 24.43 -23.79 12.54
CA LYS A 13 25.11 -22.56 12.17
C LYS A 13 24.06 -21.48 12.28
N PHE A 14 24.28 -20.52 13.18
CA PHE A 14 23.49 -19.31 13.35
C PHE A 14 23.27 -18.63 11.99
N GLN A 15 22.28 -19.09 11.23
CA GLN A 15 21.72 -18.33 10.14
C GLN A 15 20.82 -17.33 10.86
N PRO A 16 21.13 -16.03 10.85
CA PRO A 16 20.17 -15.07 11.35
C PRO A 16 18.89 -15.27 10.55
N LEU A 17 17.83 -15.72 11.25
CA LEU A 17 16.47 -15.74 10.73
C LEU A 17 16.25 -14.45 9.93
N PRO A 18 15.74 -14.51 8.68
CA PRO A 18 15.52 -13.31 7.90
C PRO A 18 14.68 -12.37 8.76
N LYS A 19 15.30 -11.26 9.18
CA LYS A 19 14.72 -10.28 10.09
C LYS A 19 13.37 -9.90 9.49
N LYS A 20 12.28 -10.42 10.08
CA LYS A 20 10.92 -10.24 9.58
C LYS A 20 10.67 -8.74 9.64
N GLN A 21 10.90 -8.06 8.52
CA GLN A 21 10.74 -6.63 8.41
C GLN A 21 9.23 -6.42 8.44
N GLU A 22 8.71 -6.11 9.62
CA GLU A 22 7.30 -5.82 9.76
C GLU A 22 6.96 -4.69 8.78
N PRO A 23 5.97 -4.89 7.89
CA PRO A 23 5.57 -3.83 6.99
C PRO A 23 5.16 -2.64 7.86
N SER A 24 5.84 -1.52 7.69
CA SER A 24 5.64 -0.36 8.57
C SER A 24 4.21 0.16 8.40
N VAL A 25 3.35 -0.19 9.35
CA VAL A 25 1.93 0.19 9.40
C VAL A 25 1.79 1.71 9.27
N PHE A 26 2.75 2.45 9.83
CA PHE A 26 2.85 3.91 9.70
C PHE A 26 2.83 4.39 8.24
N ARG A 27 3.53 3.70 7.34
CA ARG A 27 3.58 4.07 5.91
C ARG A 27 2.22 3.86 5.23
N ALA A 28 1.51 2.79 5.60
CA ALA A 28 0.16 2.53 5.10
C ALA A 28 -0.84 3.57 5.61
N ILE A 29 -0.78 3.92 6.89
CA ILE A 29 -1.61 4.97 7.49
C ILE A 29 -1.37 6.32 6.81
N LEU A 30 -0.10 6.72 6.66
CA LEU A 30 0.25 8.00 6.03
C LEU A 30 -0.22 8.06 4.57
N PHE A 31 -0.15 6.94 3.85
CA PHE A 31 -0.68 6.84 2.49
C PHE A 31 -2.20 6.95 2.45
N MET A 32 -2.92 6.28 3.35
CA MET A 32 -4.39 6.40 3.46
C MET A 32 -4.81 7.83 3.79
N VAL A 33 -4.16 8.47 4.76
CA VAL A 33 -4.47 9.86 5.12
C VAL A 33 -4.21 10.79 3.93
N GLY A 34 -3.10 10.60 3.23
CA GLY A 34 -2.78 11.38 2.01
C GLY A 34 -3.84 11.22 0.92
N MET A 35 -4.29 9.99 0.65
CA MET A 35 -5.39 9.74 -0.29
C MET A 35 -6.69 10.41 0.13
N LEU A 36 -7.02 10.34 1.43
CA LEU A 36 -8.25 10.94 1.95
C LEU A 36 -8.24 12.47 1.79
N VAL A 37 -7.14 13.12 2.17
CA VAL A 37 -6.96 14.58 2.02
C VAL A 37 -7.04 14.97 0.54
N PHE A 38 -6.37 14.22 -0.34
CA PHE A 38 -6.42 14.49 -1.76
C PHE A 38 -7.85 14.38 -2.33
N TRP A 39 -8.59 13.34 -1.93
CA TRP A 39 -9.98 13.16 -2.35
C TRP A 39 -10.87 14.32 -1.90
N VAL A 40 -10.75 14.76 -0.65
CA VAL A 40 -11.49 15.91 -0.12
C VAL A 40 -11.16 17.19 -0.91
N LEU A 41 -9.89 17.41 -1.25
CA LEU A 41 -9.48 18.56 -2.06
C LEU A 41 -10.09 18.48 -3.47
N SER A 42 -10.02 17.32 -4.14
CA SER A 42 -10.65 17.12 -5.46
C SER A 42 -12.16 17.33 -5.40
N PHE A 43 -12.81 16.85 -4.33
CA PHE A 43 -14.24 17.04 -4.12
C PHE A 43 -14.59 18.52 -3.94
N MET A 44 -13.87 19.25 -3.09
CA MET A 44 -14.07 20.70 -2.92
C MET A 44 -13.82 21.46 -4.22
N LEU A 45 -12.81 21.08 -5.00
CA LEU A 45 -12.54 21.70 -6.30
C LEU A 45 -13.69 21.46 -7.28
N GLY A 46 -14.22 20.22 -7.33
CA GLY A 46 -15.38 19.88 -8.15
C GLY A 46 -16.64 20.63 -7.74
N LEU A 47 -16.87 20.82 -6.44
CA LEU A 47 -17.95 21.67 -5.94
C LEU A 47 -17.77 23.13 -6.37
N LYS A 48 -16.55 23.66 -6.27
CA LYS A 48 -16.22 25.04 -6.67
C LYS A 48 -16.37 25.27 -8.18
N LEU A 49 -16.14 24.24 -9.00
CA LEU A 49 -16.36 24.26 -10.45
C LEU A 49 -17.84 24.11 -10.83
N GLY A 50 -18.77 24.03 -9.86
CA GLY A 50 -20.21 23.90 -10.12
C GLY A 50 -20.65 22.51 -10.57
N MET A 51 -19.78 21.49 -10.48
CA MET A 51 -20.11 20.12 -10.87
C MET A 51 -21.09 19.45 -9.90
N GLY A 52 -21.28 20.01 -8.70
CA GLY A 52 -22.27 19.55 -7.72
C GLY A 52 -22.13 18.05 -7.41
N TRP A 53 -23.17 17.28 -7.72
CA TRP A 53 -23.22 15.83 -7.51
C TRP A 53 -22.23 15.04 -8.39
N TYR A 54 -21.61 15.64 -9.40
CA TYR A 54 -20.57 14.99 -10.20
C TYR A 54 -19.16 15.22 -9.66
N ALA A 55 -19.00 15.92 -8.54
CA ALA A 55 -17.69 16.11 -7.92
C ALA A 55 -17.12 14.82 -7.29
N TRP A 56 -17.99 13.98 -6.71
CA TRP A 56 -17.56 12.75 -6.02
C TRP A 56 -17.09 11.61 -6.95
N PRO A 57 -17.70 11.33 -8.12
CA PRO A 57 -17.19 10.31 -9.04
C PRO A 57 -15.86 10.76 -9.64
N LEU A 58 -15.72 12.06 -9.93
CA LEU A 58 -14.48 12.62 -10.49
C LEU A 58 -13.30 12.49 -9.52
N GLY A 59 -13.52 12.80 -8.23
CA GLY A 59 -12.52 12.57 -7.18
C GLY A 59 -12.11 11.10 -7.05
N SER A 60 -13.07 10.18 -7.19
CA SER A 60 -12.81 8.73 -7.15
C SER A 60 -11.99 8.24 -8.36
N PHE A 61 -12.24 8.78 -9.56
CA PHE A 61 -11.40 8.49 -10.74
C PHE A 61 -9.96 8.93 -10.52
N PHE A 62 -9.73 10.13 -9.97
CA PHE A 62 -8.38 10.60 -9.66
C PHE A 62 -7.67 9.70 -8.63
N LEU A 63 -8.37 9.24 -7.59
CA LEU A 63 -7.80 8.28 -6.64
C LEU A 63 -7.36 6.98 -7.30
N PHE A 64 -8.16 6.46 -8.24
CA PHE A 64 -7.83 5.24 -8.98
C PHE A 64 -6.54 5.40 -9.80
N PHE A 65 -6.39 6.52 -10.51
CA PHE A 65 -5.15 6.82 -11.24
C PHE A 65 -3.93 6.97 -10.32
N ILE A 66 -4.08 7.64 -9.18
CA ILE A 66 -3.01 7.78 -8.18
C ILE A 66 -2.62 6.41 -7.62
N PHE A 67 -3.59 5.56 -7.32
CA PHE A 67 -3.35 4.20 -6.84
C PHE A 67 -2.59 3.37 -7.88
N ILE A 68 -3.00 3.40 -9.14
CA ILE A 68 -2.29 2.72 -10.23
C ILE A 68 -0.88 3.27 -10.40
N GLY A 69 -0.72 4.59 -10.45
CA GLY A 69 0.59 5.23 -10.60
C GLY A 69 1.54 4.89 -9.45
N TYR A 70 1.04 4.88 -8.21
CA TYR A 70 1.82 4.46 -7.05
C TYR A 70 2.24 2.99 -7.13
N ASN A 71 1.33 2.09 -7.50
CA ASN A 71 1.65 0.67 -7.65
C ASN A 71 2.64 0.42 -8.78
N PHE A 72 2.50 1.12 -9.91
CA PHE A 72 3.43 1.04 -11.03
C PHE A 72 4.83 1.53 -10.64
N PHE A 73 4.93 2.65 -9.92
CA PHE A 73 6.20 3.18 -9.43
C PHE A 73 6.85 2.25 -8.39
N LYS A 74 6.03 1.66 -7.50
CA LYS A 74 6.50 0.67 -6.52
C LYS A 74 7.02 -0.59 -7.22
N PHE A 75 6.31 -1.09 -8.22
CA PHE A 75 6.72 -2.27 -8.99
C PHE A 75 8.05 -2.03 -9.71
N ARG A 76 8.20 -0.87 -10.35
CA ARG A 76 9.45 -0.48 -11.03
C ARG A 76 10.65 -0.36 -10.09
N ARG A 77 10.45 -0.06 -8.81
CA ARG A 77 11.53 0.04 -7.82
C ARG A 77 11.94 -1.31 -7.21
N SER A 78 11.17 -2.36 -7.45
CA SER A 78 11.37 -3.68 -6.85
C SER A 78 11.87 -4.74 -7.86
N GLY A 79 12.02 -4.37 -9.13
CA GLY A 79 12.59 -5.20 -10.20
C GLY A 79 13.98 -4.72 -10.61
#